data_AF-A0A6V7P669-F1
#
_entry.id   AF-A0A6V7P669-F1
#
_cell.length_a   1.000
_cell.length_b   1.000
_cell.length_c   1.000
_cell.angle_alpha   90.00
_cell.angle_beta   90.00
_cell.angle_gamma   90.00
#
_symmetry.space_group_name_H-M   'P 1'
#
loop_
_entity.id
_entity.type
_entity.pdbx_description
1 polymer ?
#
loop_
_entity_poly.entity_id
_entity_poly.type
_entity_poly.pdbx_seq_one_letter_code
_entity_poly.pdbx_strand_id
1 'polypeptide(L)'
;MSRCGAHGSSRPAPRRSNSGRFAYVWVGNSAAQCPGQCAWPFHRPIYGPQTPPLVAPNGDVGVDGMVINLASMIAGAVTNPFGDGFFQGPKEAPLEAATACTGVYGKGAYPGYAGDLLVDPATGASYNANGAHGRKFLVPALFDPSTSSCSTLV
;
A
#
# COMPACT_ATOMS: atom_id res chain seq x y z
N MET A 1 -14.88 0.53 5.93
CA MET A 1 -14.00 1.13 4.92
C MET A 1 -12.76 1.67 5.60
N SER A 2 -11.58 1.30 5.10
CA SER A 2 -10.31 1.86 5.59
C SER A 2 -10.28 3.37 5.34
N ARG A 3 -9.80 4.14 6.33
CA ARG A 3 -9.59 5.59 6.15
C ARG A 3 -8.35 5.89 5.30
N CYS A 4 -7.46 4.91 5.11
CA CYS A 4 -6.22 5.11 4.38
C CYS A 4 -6.41 5.14 2.86
N GLY A 5 -7.42 4.44 2.35
CA GLY A 5 -7.72 4.40 0.92
C GLY A 5 -8.75 3.33 0.57
N ALA A 6 -9.28 3.45 -0.64
CA ALA A 6 -10.15 2.48 -1.28
C ALA A 6 -10.00 2.57 -2.80
N HIS A 7 -10.16 1.46 -3.51
CA HIS A 7 -10.46 1.48 -4.94
C HIS A 7 -11.93 1.12 -5.17
N GLY A 8 -12.45 1.49 -6.33
CA GLY A 8 -13.82 1.22 -6.72
C GLY A 8 -14.02 1.45 -8.21
N SER A 9 -15.28 1.34 -8.65
CA SER A 9 -15.63 1.59 -10.04
C SER A 9 -16.90 2.40 -10.19
N SER A 10 -17.00 3.11 -11.29
CA SER A 10 -18.17 3.90 -11.63
C SER A 10 -18.45 3.83 -13.13
N ARG A 11 -19.64 4.31 -13.52
CA ARG A 11 -20.02 4.51 -14.92
C ARG A 11 -19.94 5.99 -15.25
N PRO A 12 -19.51 6.36 -16.46
CA PRO A 12 -19.56 7.75 -16.90
C PRO A 12 -20.99 8.29 -16.80
N ALA A 13 -21.11 9.60 -16.56
CA ALA A 13 -22.42 10.25 -16.61
C ALA A 13 -23.07 10.02 -17.99
N PRO A 14 -24.39 9.77 -18.07
CA PRO A 14 -25.08 9.38 -19.31
C PRO A 14 -24.88 10.32 -20.51
N ARG A 15 -24.49 11.57 -20.26
CA ARG A 15 -24.31 12.61 -21.29
C ARG A 15 -22.86 12.84 -21.74
N ARG A 16 -21.88 12.12 -21.17
CA ARG A 16 -20.45 12.41 -21.44
C ARG A 16 -19.74 11.36 -22.31
N SER A 17 -20.22 10.13 -22.45
CA SER A 17 -19.50 9.10 -23.20
C SER A 17 -20.29 7.79 -23.38
N ASN A 18 -20.04 7.07 -24.48
CA ASN A 18 -20.39 5.65 -24.68
C ASN A 18 -19.36 4.68 -24.04
N SER A 19 -18.42 5.17 -23.24
CA SER A 19 -17.37 4.34 -22.63
C SER A 19 -17.89 3.48 -21.49
N GLY A 20 -17.34 2.27 -21.36
CA GLY A 20 -17.66 1.31 -20.30
C GLY A 20 -17.32 1.79 -18.87
N ARG A 21 -17.54 0.91 -17.89
CA ARG A 21 -17.18 1.14 -16.48
C ARG A 21 -15.69 1.53 -16.37
N PHE A 22 -15.35 2.42 -15.45
CA PHE A 22 -13.96 2.78 -15.13
C PHE A 22 -13.66 2.49 -13.66
N ALA A 23 -12.42 2.12 -13.37
CA ALA A 23 -11.92 1.98 -12.01
C ALA A 23 -11.30 3.31 -11.53
N TYR A 24 -11.37 3.57 -10.24
CA TYR A 24 -10.73 4.71 -9.60
C TYR A 24 -10.12 4.31 -8.27
N VAL A 25 -9.14 5.08 -7.83
CA VAL A 25 -8.50 4.95 -6.52
C VAL A 25 -8.70 6.24 -5.75
N TRP A 26 -9.03 6.12 -4.47
CA TRP A 26 -9.03 7.20 -3.51
C TRP A 26 -8.04 6.87 -2.39
N VAL A 27 -7.19 7.83 -2.03
CA VAL A 27 -6.21 7.70 -0.95
C VAL A 27 -6.43 8.82 0.04
N GLY A 28 -6.49 8.46 1.31
CA GLY A 28 -6.63 9.39 2.42
C GLY A 28 -5.31 10.05 2.80
N ASN A 29 -5.37 11.24 3.39
CA ASN A 29 -4.18 11.88 3.95
C ASN A 29 -3.71 11.07 5.18
N SER A 30 -2.58 10.37 5.05
CA SER A 30 -2.09 9.46 6.09
C SER A 30 -1.60 10.17 7.36
N ALA A 31 -1.25 11.46 7.30
CA ALA A 31 -0.89 12.25 8.48
C ALA A 31 -2.12 12.74 9.28
N ALA A 32 -3.26 12.93 8.63
CA ALA A 32 -4.48 13.37 9.30
C ALA A 32 -5.41 12.20 9.67
N GLN A 33 -5.43 11.16 8.85
CA GLN A 33 -6.39 10.06 8.93
C GLN A 33 -5.70 8.82 9.49
N CYS A 34 -5.58 8.74 10.82
CA CYS A 34 -4.99 7.62 11.55
C CYS A 34 -3.52 7.31 11.18
N PRO A 35 -2.55 8.17 11.55
CA PRO A 35 -1.12 7.99 11.24
C PRO A 35 -0.56 6.63 11.65
N GLY A 36 -0.91 6.15 12.85
CA GLY A 36 -0.47 4.84 13.32
C GLY A 36 -1.11 3.64 12.60
N GLN A 37 -1.96 3.85 11.60
CA GLN A 37 -2.45 2.79 10.72
C GLN A 37 -2.02 3.04 9.28
N CYS A 38 -2.18 4.27 8.79
CA CYS A 38 -1.97 4.60 7.38
C CYS A 38 -0.52 4.94 7.02
N ALA A 39 0.32 5.23 8.01
CA ALA A 39 1.73 5.59 7.80
C ALA A 39 2.71 4.61 8.45
N TRP A 40 2.27 3.41 8.87
CA TRP A 40 3.21 2.36 9.28
C TRP A 40 4.02 1.88 8.06
N PRO A 41 5.37 1.78 8.12
CA PRO A 41 6.22 1.71 9.32
C PRO A 41 6.89 3.04 9.73
N PHE A 42 6.52 4.17 9.12
CA PHE A 42 7.07 5.50 9.39
C PHE A 42 6.39 6.23 10.56
N HIS A 43 5.28 5.68 11.07
CA HIS A 43 4.64 6.10 12.30
C HIS A 43 4.42 4.93 13.24
N ARG A 44 4.48 5.21 14.54
CA ARG A 44 4.23 4.22 15.60
C ARG A 44 2.81 3.63 15.43
N PRO A 45 2.64 2.30 15.42
CA PRO A 45 1.35 1.69 15.14
C PRO A 45 0.40 1.82 16.34
N ILE A 46 -0.92 1.88 16.06
CA ILE A 46 -1.95 1.99 17.12
C ILE A 46 -2.01 0.73 18.00
N TYR A 47 -1.72 -0.43 17.43
CA TYR A 47 -1.72 -1.73 18.10
C TYR A 47 -0.52 -2.58 17.63
N GLY A 48 -0.21 -3.64 18.38
CA GLY A 48 0.91 -4.54 18.07
C GLY A 48 2.27 -4.01 18.55
N PRO A 49 3.38 -4.58 18.07
CA PRO A 49 4.72 -4.20 18.51
C PRO A 49 5.02 -2.72 18.30
N GLN A 50 5.58 -2.09 19.32
CA GLN A 50 5.80 -0.64 19.38
C GLN A 50 7.25 -0.30 19.02
N THR A 51 7.80 -0.97 18.00
CA THR A 51 9.15 -0.72 17.50
C THR A 51 9.31 0.73 17.03
N PRO A 52 10.51 1.32 17.17
CA PRO A 52 10.75 2.67 16.68
C PRO A 52 10.38 2.80 15.19
N PRO A 53 9.68 3.87 14.78
CA PRO A 53 9.34 4.08 13.38
C PRO A 53 10.59 4.20 12.50
N LEU A 54 10.46 3.75 11.25
CA LEU A 54 11.50 3.92 10.23
C LEU A 54 11.57 5.36 9.75
N VAL A 55 12.70 5.73 9.16
CA VAL A 55 12.87 7.05 8.55
C VAL A 55 12.25 7.06 7.16
N ALA A 56 11.38 8.05 6.92
CA ALA A 56 10.59 8.18 5.70
C ALA A 56 11.47 8.67 4.52
N PRO A 57 11.47 7.98 3.36
CA PRO A 57 12.39 8.29 2.25
C PRO A 57 12.13 9.60 1.54
N ASN A 58 10.95 10.19 1.68
CA ASN A 58 10.61 11.51 1.11
C ASN A 58 10.56 12.61 2.18
N GLY A 59 11.01 12.32 3.40
CA GLY A 59 11.11 13.29 4.51
C GLY A 59 9.78 13.66 5.17
N ASP A 60 8.66 13.09 4.72
CA ASP A 60 7.33 13.31 5.29
C ASP A 60 6.60 11.98 5.48
N VAL A 61 6.33 11.64 6.74
CA VAL A 61 5.66 10.41 7.18
C VAL A 61 4.28 10.24 6.53
N GLY A 62 3.53 11.33 6.37
CA GLY A 62 2.21 11.32 5.75
C GLY A 62 2.27 11.05 4.25
N VAL A 63 3.21 11.68 3.55
CA VAL A 63 3.44 11.46 2.11
C VAL A 63 3.86 10.02 1.86
N ASP A 64 4.83 9.51 2.61
CA ASP A 64 5.29 8.14 2.44
C ASP A 64 4.23 7.10 2.82
N GLY A 65 3.39 7.39 3.82
CA GLY A 65 2.17 6.62 4.08
C GLY A 65 1.19 6.63 2.91
N MET A 66 0.96 7.79 2.28
CA MET A 66 0.11 7.90 1.09
C MET A 66 0.66 7.08 -0.08
N VAL A 67 1.98 7.04 -0.28
CA VAL A 67 2.61 6.22 -1.34
C VAL A 67 2.32 4.73 -1.14
N ILE A 68 2.46 4.22 0.09
CA ILE A 68 2.14 2.82 0.43
C ILE A 68 0.67 2.50 0.12
N ASN A 69 -0.25 3.38 0.55
CA ASN A 69 -1.68 3.18 0.35
C ASN A 69 -2.06 3.28 -1.12
N LEU A 70 -1.48 4.23 -1.85
CA LEU A 70 -1.69 4.37 -3.29
C LEU A 70 -1.24 3.12 -4.05
N ALA A 71 -0.05 2.60 -3.75
CA ALA A 71 0.45 1.37 -4.36
C ALA A 71 -0.47 0.18 -4.05
N SER A 72 -0.91 0.03 -2.81
CA SER A 72 -1.87 -1.01 -2.39
C SER A 72 -3.18 -0.93 -3.18
N MET A 73 -3.75 0.28 -3.30
CA MET A 73 -5.04 0.49 -3.98
C MET A 73 -4.93 0.37 -5.49
N ILE A 74 -3.81 0.77 -6.10
CA ILE A 74 -3.56 0.52 -7.53
C ILE A 74 -3.49 -0.97 -7.81
N ALA A 75 -2.80 -1.75 -6.97
CA ALA A 75 -2.77 -3.20 -7.11
C ALA A 75 -4.19 -3.79 -7.07
N GLY A 76 -4.99 -3.41 -6.08
CA GLY A 76 -6.40 -3.82 -5.98
C GLY A 76 -7.23 -3.39 -7.19
N ALA A 77 -7.08 -2.15 -7.67
CA ALA A 77 -7.80 -1.66 -8.85
C ALA A 77 -7.41 -2.41 -10.14
N VAL A 78 -6.17 -2.87 -10.27
CA VAL A 78 -5.71 -3.64 -11.43
C VAL A 78 -6.18 -5.09 -11.36
N THR A 79 -6.12 -5.72 -10.19
CA THR A 79 -6.46 -7.15 -10.04
C THR A 79 -7.95 -7.39 -9.78
N ASN A 80 -8.67 -6.40 -9.25
CA ASN A 80 -10.08 -6.50 -8.88
C ASN A 80 -10.89 -5.21 -9.19
N PRO A 81 -10.82 -4.65 -10.40
CA PRO A 81 -11.35 -3.31 -10.73
C PRO A 81 -12.84 -3.11 -10.43
N PHE A 82 -13.66 -4.16 -10.57
CA PHE A 82 -15.13 -4.08 -10.43
C PHE A 82 -15.67 -4.95 -9.27
N GLY A 83 -14.78 -5.45 -8.41
CA GLY A 83 -15.13 -6.33 -7.29
C GLY A 83 -15.59 -7.73 -7.74
N ASP A 84 -15.19 -8.18 -8.93
CA ASP A 84 -15.47 -9.48 -9.53
C ASP A 84 -14.20 -10.11 -10.15
N GLY A 85 -13.01 -9.61 -9.77
CA GLY A 85 -11.71 -10.11 -10.18
C GLY A 85 -11.05 -10.98 -9.11
N PHE A 86 -9.75 -10.74 -8.83
CA PHE A 86 -8.96 -11.54 -7.90
C PHE A 86 -9.01 -11.02 -6.46
N PHE A 87 -9.65 -11.78 -5.58
CA PHE A 87 -9.71 -11.54 -4.13
C PHE A 87 -10.07 -12.82 -3.37
N GLN A 88 -9.89 -12.83 -2.06
CA GLN A 88 -10.33 -13.88 -1.14
C GLN A 88 -11.34 -13.33 -0.12
N GLY A 89 -12.35 -14.13 0.21
CA GLY A 89 -13.39 -13.77 1.18
C GLY A 89 -14.62 -13.11 0.53
N PRO A 90 -15.52 -12.50 1.32
CA PRO A 90 -16.70 -11.81 0.80
C PRO A 90 -16.33 -10.53 0.04
N LYS A 91 -17.13 -10.17 -0.97
CA LYS A 91 -16.89 -8.98 -1.82
C LYS A 91 -16.90 -7.67 -1.04
N GLU A 92 -17.61 -7.63 0.09
CA GLU A 92 -17.75 -6.47 0.96
C GLU A 92 -16.52 -6.25 1.86
N ALA A 93 -15.69 -7.29 2.03
CA ALA A 93 -14.44 -7.24 2.78
C ALA A 93 -13.37 -8.13 2.13
N PRO A 94 -12.94 -7.80 0.89
CA PRO A 94 -12.04 -8.63 0.12
C PRO A 94 -10.61 -8.53 0.64
N LEU A 95 -9.94 -9.67 0.76
CA LEU A 95 -8.49 -9.76 0.86
C LEU A 95 -7.91 -9.79 -0.57
N GLU A 96 -7.08 -8.81 -0.91
CA GLU A 96 -6.59 -8.57 -2.28
C GLU A 96 -5.06 -8.65 -2.34
N ALA A 97 -4.50 -8.52 -3.55
CA ALA A 97 -3.07 -8.77 -3.80
C ALA A 97 -2.11 -8.08 -2.80
N ALA A 98 -2.32 -6.80 -2.49
CA ALA A 98 -1.51 -6.08 -1.51
C ALA A 98 -1.96 -6.30 -0.06
N THR A 99 -3.27 -6.36 0.20
CA THR A 99 -3.78 -6.47 1.58
C THR A 99 -3.58 -7.87 2.17
N ALA A 100 -3.47 -8.90 1.34
CA ALA A 100 -2.97 -10.23 1.73
C ALA A 100 -1.55 -10.18 2.31
N CYS A 101 -0.76 -9.18 1.93
CA CYS A 101 0.63 -8.98 2.34
C CYS A 101 0.81 -7.77 3.25
N THR A 102 -0.21 -7.43 4.02
CA THR A 102 -0.19 -6.25 4.89
C THR A 102 1.06 -6.23 5.77
N GLY A 103 1.84 -5.17 5.62
CA GLY A 103 3.05 -4.91 6.40
C GLY A 103 4.30 -5.70 5.97
N VAL A 104 4.23 -6.46 4.89
CA VAL A 104 5.39 -7.11 4.27
C VAL A 104 5.98 -6.16 3.24
N TYR A 105 7.18 -5.64 3.49
CA TYR A 105 7.88 -4.73 2.58
C TYR A 105 9.23 -5.26 2.10
N GLY A 106 9.90 -6.08 2.90
CA GLY A 106 11.14 -6.78 2.55
C GLY A 106 11.13 -8.22 3.02
N LYS A 107 12.13 -8.99 2.60
CA LYS A 107 12.32 -10.38 3.01
C LYS A 107 12.34 -10.51 4.54
N GLY A 108 11.77 -11.60 5.05
CA GLY A 108 11.78 -11.91 6.49
C GLY A 108 10.87 -11.02 7.35
N ALA A 109 9.98 -10.22 6.76
CA ALA A 109 9.00 -9.43 7.51
C ALA A 109 8.15 -10.30 8.45
N TYR A 110 7.84 -9.74 9.62
CA TYR A 110 6.97 -10.34 10.63
C TYR A 110 6.30 -9.22 11.44
N PRO A 111 5.28 -9.49 12.28
CA PRO A 111 4.62 -8.42 13.04
C PRO A 111 5.60 -7.54 13.81
N GLY A 112 5.65 -6.24 13.49
CA GLY A 112 6.58 -5.26 14.08
C GLY A 112 7.90 -5.05 13.33
N TYR A 113 8.20 -5.86 12.32
CA TYR A 113 9.38 -5.76 11.46
C TYR A 113 8.98 -5.73 9.99
N ALA A 114 9.32 -4.64 9.30
CA ALA A 114 8.96 -4.40 7.89
C ALA A 114 9.68 -5.34 6.90
N GLY A 115 10.68 -6.10 7.37
CA GLY A 115 11.56 -6.91 6.55
C GLY A 115 12.93 -6.26 6.34
N ASP A 116 13.80 -6.97 5.63
CA ASP A 116 15.14 -6.53 5.28
C ASP A 116 15.07 -5.44 4.20
N LEU A 117 14.99 -4.18 4.63
CA LEU A 117 14.89 -3.02 3.74
C LEU A 117 16.26 -2.44 3.41
N LEU A 118 16.34 -1.77 2.25
CA LEU A 118 17.48 -0.93 1.93
C LEU A 118 17.46 0.33 2.80
N VAL A 119 18.64 0.82 3.16
CA VAL A 119 18.82 2.05 3.94
C VAL A 119 19.64 3.05 3.13
N ASP A 120 19.16 4.28 3.04
CA ASP A 120 19.93 5.39 2.48
C ASP A 120 21.01 5.81 3.48
N PRO A 121 22.31 5.73 3.14
CA PRO A 121 23.38 6.06 4.08
C PRO A 121 23.44 7.55 4.43
N ALA A 122 22.91 8.44 3.59
CA ALA A 122 22.94 9.89 3.82
C ALA A 122 21.79 10.35 4.73
N THR A 123 20.61 9.74 4.61
CA THR A 123 19.40 10.17 5.34
C THR A 123 18.94 9.19 6.41
N GLY A 124 19.43 7.94 6.38
CA GLY A 124 18.92 6.84 7.20
C GLY A 124 17.57 6.29 6.74
N ALA A 125 17.03 6.76 5.61
CA ALA A 125 15.70 6.37 5.15
C ALA A 125 15.61 4.90 4.72
N SER A 126 14.52 4.23 5.08
CA SER A 126 14.24 2.84 4.70
C SER A 126 13.34 2.77 3.47
N TYR A 127 13.72 1.96 2.48
CA TYR A 127 13.01 1.84 1.20
C TYR A 127 13.20 0.46 0.55
N ASN A 128 12.36 0.13 -0.43
CA ASN A 128 12.49 -1.08 -1.25
C ASN A 128 12.35 -0.83 -2.75
N ALA A 129 12.03 0.39 -3.16
CA ALA A 129 11.84 0.76 -4.57
C ALA A 129 12.64 2.01 -4.94
N ASN A 130 13.32 1.95 -6.07
CA ASN A 130 13.97 3.09 -6.71
C ASN A 130 13.02 3.72 -7.73
N GLY A 131 12.71 5.00 -7.54
CA GLY A 131 11.86 5.79 -8.42
C GLY A 131 12.65 6.67 -9.39
N ALA A 132 11.92 7.34 -10.29
CA ALA A 132 12.50 8.30 -11.21
C ALA A 132 13.14 9.49 -10.46
N HIS A 133 14.20 10.05 -11.03
CA HIS A 133 14.96 11.19 -10.51
C HIS A 133 15.55 10.97 -9.12
N GLY A 134 15.98 9.74 -8.82
CA GLY A 134 16.64 9.40 -7.55
C GLY A 134 15.70 9.33 -6.35
N ARG A 135 14.39 9.44 -6.55
CA ARG A 135 13.40 9.26 -5.48
C ARG A 135 13.40 7.82 -5.00
N LYS A 136 13.11 7.64 -3.72
CA LYS A 136 13.04 6.32 -3.07
C LYS A 136 11.65 6.16 -2.47
N PHE A 137 11.13 4.94 -2.52
CA PHE A 137 9.79 4.64 -2.03
C PHE A 137 9.79 3.32 -1.25
N LEU A 138 8.82 3.22 -0.35
CA LEU A 138 8.43 1.95 0.24
C LEU A 138 7.07 1.57 -0.34
N VAL A 139 6.97 0.40 -0.95
CA VAL A 139 5.74 -0.13 -1.55
C VAL A 139 5.45 -1.53 -1.02
N PRO A 140 4.18 -1.92 -0.85
CA PRO A 140 3.83 -3.23 -0.29
C PRO A 140 4.30 -4.37 -1.19
N ALA A 141 4.59 -5.51 -0.58
CA ALA A 141 4.63 -6.77 -1.29
C ALA A 141 3.26 -7.11 -1.91
N LEU A 142 3.27 -7.91 -2.96
CA LEU A 142 2.05 -8.46 -3.56
C LEU A 142 2.03 -9.97 -3.37
N PHE A 143 0.85 -10.52 -3.13
CA PHE A 143 0.66 -11.96 -3.07
C PHE A 143 0.90 -12.58 -4.45
N ASP A 144 1.85 -13.51 -4.51
CA ASP A 144 2.16 -14.29 -5.70
C ASP A 144 1.44 -15.65 -5.61
N PRO A 145 0.44 -15.91 -6.47
CA PRO A 145 -0.29 -17.17 -6.45
C PRO A 145 0.56 -18.37 -6.90
N SER A 146 1.67 -18.15 -7.62
CA SER A 146 2.55 -19.23 -8.08
C SER A 146 3.40 -19.81 -6.95
N THR A 147 3.81 -18.98 -5.99
CA THR A 147 4.60 -19.39 -4.83
C THR A 147 3.79 -19.46 -3.54
N SER A 148 2.52 -19.00 -3.57
CA SER A 148 1.67 -18.87 -2.39
C SER A 148 2.31 -18.05 -1.27
N SER A 149 3.03 -16.99 -1.65
CA SER A 149 3.77 -16.12 -0.72
C SER A 149 3.74 -14.66 -1.14
N CYS A 150 4.08 -13.76 -0.23
CA CYS A 150 4.24 -12.34 -0.54
C CYS A 150 5.59 -12.09 -1.23
N SER A 151 5.55 -11.53 -2.44
CA SER A 151 6.73 -11.19 -3.23
C SER A 151 7.15 -9.75 -2.95
N THR A 152 8.39 -9.57 -2.47
CA THR A 152 8.99 -8.27 -2.14
C THR A 152 9.96 -7.84 -3.25
N LEU A 153 10.24 -6.54 -3.33
CA LEU A 153 11.23 -6.03 -4.29
C LEU A 153 12.68 -6.26 -3.82
N VAL A 154 12.87 -6.51 -2.52
CA VAL A 154 14.16 -6.72 -1.83
C VAL A 154 14.08 -7.85 -0.83
#